data_AF-A0A2V8TC48-F1
#
_entry.id   AF-A0A2V8TC48-F1
#
_cell.length_a   1.000
_cell.length_b   1.000
_cell.length_c   1.000
_cell.angle_alpha   90.00
_cell.angle_beta   90.00
_cell.angle_gamma   90.00
#
_symmetry.space_group_name_H-M   'P 1'
#
loop_
_entity.id
_entity.type
_entity.pdbx_description
1 polymer ?
#
loop_
_entity_poly.entity_id
_entity_poly.type
_entity_poly.pdbx_seq_one_letter_code
_entity_poly.pdbx_strand_id
1 'polypeptide(L)'
;MRRKEKDPGAVLDRITNEIREETIDPAVEQQAAARVWSLLSAKIPAAAAAAESLSPDGRIEGCSGFQELFASYLQGGLSQARCLLLEDHLQACVRCRKALRSRSATGADG
;
A
#
# COMPACT_ATOMS: atom_id res chain seq x y z
N MET A 1 -35.96 38.97 -24.40
CA MET A 1 -35.67 38.07 -23.25
C MET A 1 -34.77 36.86 -23.60
N ARG A 2 -33.91 36.93 -24.65
CA ARG A 2 -33.14 35.79 -25.20
C ARG A 2 -31.59 35.91 -25.05
N ARG A 3 -31.09 36.78 -24.17
CA ARG A 3 -29.62 36.99 -23.98
C ARG A 3 -28.98 36.03 -22.98
N LYS A 4 -29.73 35.55 -21.97
CA LYS A 4 -29.22 34.61 -20.95
C LYS A 4 -28.96 33.20 -21.49
N GLU A 5 -29.60 32.82 -22.59
CA GLU A 5 -29.43 31.49 -23.23
C GLU A 5 -28.06 31.28 -23.91
N LYS A 6 -27.27 32.34 -24.11
CA LYS A 6 -25.97 32.29 -24.81
C LYS A 6 -24.77 32.74 -23.97
N ASP A 7 -24.97 32.97 -22.67
CA ASP A 7 -23.86 33.29 -21.76
C ASP A 7 -23.09 31.99 -21.43
N PRO A 8 -21.80 31.87 -21.80
CA PRO A 8 -21.03 30.65 -21.57
C PRO A 8 -20.91 30.29 -20.08
N GLY A 9 -20.89 31.28 -19.17
CA GLY A 9 -20.89 31.02 -17.73
C GLY A 9 -22.17 30.31 -17.30
N ALA A 10 -23.32 30.84 -17.71
CA ALA A 10 -24.62 30.25 -17.42
C ALA A 10 -24.83 28.84 -18.03
N VAL A 11 -24.13 28.52 -19.13
CA VAL A 11 -24.14 27.18 -19.71
C VAL A 11 -23.29 26.20 -18.89
N LEU A 12 -22.09 26.62 -18.45
CA LEU A 12 -21.21 25.78 -17.62
C LEU A 12 -21.83 25.48 -16.26
N ASP A 13 -22.45 26.49 -15.63
CA ASP A 13 -23.14 26.31 -14.35
C ASP A 13 -24.28 25.30 -14.48
N ARG A 14 -25.04 25.35 -15.57
CA ARG A 14 -26.12 24.40 -15.86
C ARG A 14 -25.59 22.98 -16.01
N ILE A 15 -24.59 22.77 -16.87
CA ILE A 15 -24.00 21.44 -17.11
C ILE A 15 -23.40 20.88 -15.81
N THR A 16 -22.72 21.71 -15.03
CA THR A 16 -22.16 21.30 -13.73
C THR A 16 -23.25 20.86 -12.77
N ASN A 17 -24.38 21.56 -12.76
CA ASN A 17 -25.50 21.20 -11.91
C ASN A 17 -26.21 19.92 -12.39
N GLU A 18 -26.34 19.74 -13.70
CA GLU A 18 -26.85 18.50 -14.31
C GLU A 18 -25.98 17.28 -13.94
N ILE A 19 -24.65 17.39 -14.00
CA ILE A 19 -23.73 16.32 -13.58
C ILE A 19 -23.85 16.04 -12.07
N ARG A 20 -24.06 17.08 -11.25
CA ARG A 20 -24.23 16.93 -9.79
C ARG A 20 -25.53 16.25 -9.41
N GLU A 21 -26.60 16.52 -10.16
CA GLU A 21 -27.93 15.96 -9.94
C GLU A 21 -28.11 14.59 -10.60
N GLU A 22 -27.17 14.20 -11.47
CA GLU A 22 -27.12 12.87 -12.08
C GLU A 22 -27.10 11.79 -11.00
N THR A 23 -28.19 11.03 -10.93
CA THR A 23 -28.29 9.88 -10.04
C THR A 23 -27.86 8.64 -10.80
N ILE A 24 -26.89 7.91 -10.26
CA ILE A 24 -26.44 6.65 -10.87
C ILE A 24 -27.48 5.57 -10.56
N ASP A 25 -27.81 4.75 -11.56
CA ASP A 25 -28.65 3.57 -11.35
C ASP A 25 -28.01 2.63 -10.31
N PRO A 26 -28.72 2.28 -9.22
CA PRO A 26 -28.18 1.41 -8.18
C PRO A 26 -27.72 0.04 -8.69
N ALA A 27 -28.27 -0.45 -9.81
CA ALA A 27 -27.82 -1.69 -10.44
C ALA A 27 -26.41 -1.54 -11.06
N VAL A 28 -26.13 -0.40 -11.68
CA VAL A 28 -24.81 -0.08 -12.28
C VAL A 28 -23.76 0.07 -11.18
N GLU A 29 -24.12 0.72 -10.08
CA GLU A 29 -23.25 0.86 -8.90
C GLU A 29 -22.88 -0.51 -8.32
N GLN A 30 -23.87 -1.38 -8.08
CA GLN A 30 -23.65 -2.73 -7.55
C GLN A 30 -22.78 -3.57 -8.50
N GLN A 31 -23.01 -3.49 -9.81
CA GLN A 31 -22.22 -4.21 -10.79
C GLN A 31 -20.77 -3.69 -10.86
N ALA A 32 -20.55 -2.38 -10.71
CA ALA A 32 -19.21 -1.81 -10.61
C ALA A 32 -18.50 -2.28 -9.33
N ALA A 33 -19.17 -2.23 -8.18
CA ALA A 33 -18.64 -2.71 -6.91
C ALA A 33 -18.26 -4.20 -6.98
N ALA A 34 -19.13 -5.05 -7.52
CA ALA A 34 -18.86 -6.48 -7.67
C ALA A 34 -17.64 -6.77 -8.56
N ARG A 35 -17.47 -6.03 -9.67
CA ARG A 35 -16.30 -6.17 -10.55
C ARG A 35 -15.01 -5.76 -9.84
N VAL A 36 -15.00 -4.61 -9.16
CA VAL A 36 -13.82 -4.14 -8.42
C VAL A 36 -13.46 -5.12 -7.31
N TRP A 37 -14.46 -5.59 -6.56
CA TRP A 37 -14.25 -6.57 -5.51
C TRP A 37 -13.68 -7.88 -6.04
N SER A 38 -14.18 -8.38 -7.18
CA SER A 38 -13.64 -9.57 -7.84
C SER A 38 -12.18 -9.38 -8.27
N LEU A 39 -11.85 -8.24 -8.89
CA LEU A 39 -10.47 -7.93 -9.29
C LEU A 39 -9.51 -7.84 -8.09
N LEU A 40 -9.93 -7.18 -7.01
CA LEU A 40 -9.14 -7.10 -5.78
C LEU A 40 -8.99 -8.48 -5.15
N SER A 41 -10.08 -9.23 -5.03
CA SER A 41 -10.09 -10.57 -4.45
C SER A 41 -9.29 -11.58 -5.27
N ALA A 42 -9.05 -11.35 -6.56
CA ALA A 42 -8.16 -12.17 -7.38
C ALA A 42 -6.68 -11.76 -7.25
N LYS A 43 -6.40 -10.48 -6.98
CA LYS A 43 -5.03 -9.94 -6.85
C LYS A 43 -4.45 -10.04 -5.44
N ILE A 44 -5.29 -9.90 -4.42
CA ILE A 44 -4.91 -10.01 -3.01
C ILE A 44 -4.39 -11.42 -2.64
N PRO A 45 -4.98 -12.56 -3.07
CA PRO A 45 -4.44 -13.87 -2.74
C PRO A 45 -3.07 -14.15 -3.37
N ALA A 46 -2.68 -13.49 -4.46
CA ALA A 46 -1.29 -13.60 -4.96
C ALA A 46 -0.28 -12.86 -4.06
N ALA A 47 -0.70 -11.78 -3.38
CA ALA A 47 0.12 -11.08 -2.40
C ALA A 47 0.09 -11.76 -1.02
N ALA A 48 -1.02 -12.39 -0.66
CA ALA A 48 -1.20 -13.14 0.60
C ALA A 48 -0.59 -14.55 0.54
N ALA A 49 -0.67 -15.27 -0.58
CA ALA A 49 0.00 -16.56 -0.76
C ALA A 49 1.53 -16.43 -0.80
N ALA A 50 2.04 -15.28 -1.29
CA ALA A 50 3.45 -14.91 -1.11
C ALA A 50 3.81 -14.58 0.35
N ALA A 51 2.82 -14.25 1.18
CA ALA A 51 2.97 -14.04 2.63
C ALA A 51 2.75 -15.33 3.45
N GLU A 52 1.99 -16.32 2.96
CA GLU A 52 1.70 -17.60 3.64
C GLU A 52 2.84 -18.62 3.56
N SER A 53 3.83 -18.42 2.69
CA SER A 53 5.10 -19.17 2.72
C SER A 53 6.09 -18.63 3.77
N LEU A 54 5.67 -17.65 4.57
CA LEU A 54 6.43 -17.10 5.69
C LEU A 54 5.72 -17.51 6.98
N SER A 55 6.50 -17.92 7.97
CA SER A 55 6.09 -18.34 9.33
C SER A 55 4.89 -17.56 9.90
N PRO A 56 4.13 -18.14 10.85
CA PRO A 56 2.93 -17.52 11.47
C PRO A 56 3.12 -16.08 12.00
N ASP A 57 4.36 -15.61 12.15
CA ASP A 57 4.76 -14.28 12.59
C ASP A 57 5.02 -13.28 11.43
N GLY A 58 4.35 -13.42 10.28
CA GLY A 58 4.53 -12.55 9.11
C GLY A 58 4.35 -11.04 9.34
N ARG A 59 3.89 -10.63 10.54
CA ARG A 59 3.68 -9.26 10.98
C ARG A 59 4.95 -8.65 11.58
N ILE A 60 5.31 -7.45 11.12
CA ILE A 60 6.42 -6.67 11.70
C ILE A 60 5.84 -5.75 12.77
N GLU A 61 6.09 -6.05 14.05
CA GLU A 61 5.63 -5.22 15.16
C GLU A 61 6.79 -4.48 15.84
N GLY A 62 6.79 -3.15 15.71
CA GLY A 62 7.76 -2.27 16.37
C GLY A 62 9.22 -2.63 16.07
N CYS A 63 10.12 -2.32 17.01
CA CYS A 63 11.54 -2.57 16.83
C CYS A 63 11.90 -4.07 16.91
N SER A 64 11.18 -4.88 17.68
CA SER A 64 11.44 -6.32 17.81
C SER A 64 11.22 -7.04 16.48
N GLY A 65 10.10 -6.75 15.80
CA GLY A 65 9.81 -7.32 14.49
C GLY A 65 10.87 -6.99 13.44
N PHE A 66 11.46 -5.78 13.48
CA PHE A 66 12.57 -5.44 12.57
C PHE A 66 13.89 -6.14 12.94
N GLN A 67 14.16 -6.35 14.23
CA GLN A 67 15.40 -7.01 14.68
C GLN A 67 15.46 -8.49 14.30
N GLU A 68 14.32 -9.17 14.24
CA GLU A 68 14.20 -10.55 13.78
C GLU A 68 14.62 -10.69 12.30
N LEU A 69 14.42 -9.65 11.49
CA LEU A 69 14.78 -9.63 10.07
C LEU A 69 16.29 -9.47 9.83
N PHE A 70 17.08 -9.08 10.82
CA PHE A 70 18.49 -8.74 10.63
C PHE A 70 19.33 -9.92 10.10
N ALA A 71 19.09 -11.14 10.58
CA ALA A 71 19.84 -12.31 10.14
C ALA A 71 19.61 -12.57 8.63
N SER A 72 18.34 -12.60 8.21
CA SER A 72 17.98 -12.78 6.80
C SER A 72 18.42 -11.60 5.92
N TYR A 73 18.42 -10.38 6.44
CA TYR A 73 18.92 -9.20 5.72
C TYR A 73 20.42 -9.32 5.42
N LEU A 74 21.21 -9.69 6.43
CA LEU A 74 22.67 -9.86 6.27
C LEU A 74 23.02 -11.01 5.32
N GLN A 75 22.18 -12.03 5.24
CA GLN A 75 22.33 -13.17 4.33
C GLN A 75 21.75 -12.90 2.92
N GLY A 76 21.14 -11.73 2.68
CA GLY A 76 20.50 -11.40 1.40
C GLY A 76 19.23 -12.22 1.09
N GLY A 77 18.65 -12.89 2.10
CA GLY A 77 17.49 -13.78 1.95
C GLY A 77 16.13 -13.11 2.19
N LEU A 78 16.09 -11.80 2.42
CA LEU A 78 14.84 -11.06 2.56
C LEU A 78 14.19 -10.76 1.21
N SER A 79 12.86 -10.80 1.18
CA SER A 79 12.11 -10.29 0.03
C SER A 79 12.35 -8.78 -0.14
N GLN A 80 12.28 -8.30 -1.37
CA GLN A 80 12.50 -6.89 -1.70
C GLN A 80 11.62 -5.94 -0.87
N ALA A 81 10.33 -6.29 -0.68
CA ALA A 81 9.42 -5.51 0.13
C ALA A 81 9.87 -5.38 1.60
N ARG A 82 10.42 -6.44 2.20
CA ARG A 82 10.92 -6.41 3.59
C ARG A 82 12.24 -5.65 3.70
N CYS A 83 13.12 -5.73 2.70
CA CYS A 83 14.34 -4.89 2.64
C CYS A 83 13.98 -3.40 2.67
N LEU A 84 13.04 -2.96 1.83
CA LEU A 84 12.62 -1.56 1.78
C LEU A 84 12.11 -1.05 3.14
N LEU A 85 11.24 -1.84 3.80
CA LEU A 85 10.69 -1.47 5.12
C LEU A 85 11.80 -1.42 6.19
N LEU A 86 12.72 -2.37 6.17
CA LEU A 86 13.83 -2.42 7.11
C LEU A 86 14.78 -1.24 6.91
N GLU A 87 15.12 -0.89 5.67
CA GLU A 87 16.01 0.22 5.34
C GLU A 87 15.42 1.56 5.79
N ASP A 88 14.13 1.80 5.51
CA ASP A 88 13.41 2.97 6.02
C ASP A 88 13.45 3.05 7.55
N HIS A 89 13.16 1.93 8.23
CA HIS A 89 13.24 1.87 9.69
C HIS A 89 14.65 2.16 10.23
N LEU A 90 15.69 1.66 9.59
CA LEU A 90 17.09 1.90 9.98
C LEU A 90 17.52 3.35 9.78
N GLN A 91 16.92 4.07 8.82
CA GLN A 91 17.13 5.51 8.64
C GLN A 91 16.52 6.31 9.79
N ALA A 92 15.35 5.93 10.30
CA ALA A 92 14.68 6.61 11.41
C ALA A 92 15.17 6.17 12.81
N CYS A 93 15.48 4.88 13.00
CA CYS A 93 15.72 4.28 14.31
C CYS A 93 17.21 4.02 14.60
N VAL A 94 17.81 4.87 15.42
CA VAL A 94 19.22 4.74 15.84
C VAL A 94 19.48 3.44 16.62
N ARG A 95 18.52 2.97 17.43
CA ARG A 95 18.66 1.72 18.20
C ARG A 95 18.81 0.51 17.28
N CYS A 96 17.93 0.37 16.30
CA CYS A 96 17.98 -0.71 15.32
C CYS A 96 19.25 -0.62 14.45
N ARG A 97 19.68 0.58 14.07
CA ARG A 97 20.95 0.79 13.34
C ARG A 97 22.16 0.31 14.11
N LYS A 98 22.24 0.61 15.42
CA LYS A 98 23.33 0.13 16.28
C LYS A 98 23.29 -1.39 16.44
N ALA A 99 22.11 -1.95 16.67
CA ALA A 99 21.92 -3.39 16.83
C ALA A 99 22.26 -4.19 15.56
N LEU A 100 22.00 -3.64 14.37
CA LEU A 100 22.42 -4.27 13.11
C LEU A 100 23.95 -4.25 12.97
N ARG A 101 24.59 -3.10 13.25
CA ARG A 101 26.06 -2.96 13.18
C ARG A 101 26.79 -3.90 14.14
N SER A 102 26.27 -4.11 15.35
CA SER A 102 26.87 -5.06 16.29
C SER A 102 26.81 -6.49 15.76
N ARG A 103 25.70 -6.89 15.11
CA ARG A 103 25.54 -8.24 14.55
C ARG A 103 26.42 -8.48 13.32
N SER A 104 26.59 -7.47 12.47
CA SER A 104 27.51 -7.57 11.33
C SER A 104 28.98 -7.65 11.75
N ALA A 105 29.35 -7.06 12.89
CA ALA A 105 30.71 -7.15 13.42
C ALA A 105 31.02 -8.54 14.00
N THR A 106 30.05 -9.19 14.65
CA THR A 106 30.23 -10.54 15.22
C THR A 106 30.28 -11.65 14.16
N GLY A 107 29.78 -11.41 12.95
CA GLY A 107 29.85 -12.36 11.84
C GLY A 107 31.17 -12.35 11.04
N ALA A 108 32.13 -11.48 11.37
CA ALA A 108 33.39 -11.33 10.65
C ALA A 108 34.59 -12.09 11.29
N ASP A 109 34.39 -12.75 12.43
CA ASP A 109 35.39 -13.54 13.16
C ASP A 109 35.04 -15.05 13.16
N GLY A 110 34.59 -15.59 12.03
CA GLY A 110 34.24 -17.01 11.85
C GLY A 110 34.77 -17.58 10.55
#